data_AF-A0A932RJZ7-F1
#
_entry.id   AF-A0A932RJZ7-F1
#
_cell.length_a   1.000
_cell.length_b   1.000
_cell.length_c   1.000
_cell.angle_alpha   90.00
_cell.angle_beta   90.00
_cell.angle_gamma   90.00
#
_symmetry.space_group_name_H-M   'P 1'
#
loop_
_entity.id
_entity.type
_entity.pdbx_description
1 polymer ?
#
loop_
_entity_poly.entity_id
_entity_poly.type
_entity_poly.pdbx_seq_one_letter_code
_entity_poly.pdbx_strand_id
1 'polypeptide(L)'
;MKKMALAILFGCMFLTGSALAGVDCDAGFEACQVQDPERMDWQPVIRFMLLEAQTVHVVAPIWASPDCSGDPDAMVDGDVTFTEPGPAGIRIIFGDPLPDGTPLSMQWTLGACPATDCINYVLGPDGDPPACSGADESQVASLDANPIR
;
A
#
# COMPACT_ATOMS: atom_id res chain seq x y z
N MET A 1 60.28 17.10 -27.83
CA MET A 1 59.16 16.27 -28.33
C MET A 1 58.47 15.63 -27.15
N LYS A 2 57.42 16.27 -26.60
CA LYS A 2 56.64 15.76 -25.45
C LYS A 2 55.34 15.18 -25.99
N LYS A 3 55.15 13.87 -25.86
CA LYS A 3 53.90 13.17 -26.19
C LYS A 3 53.02 13.19 -24.92
N MET A 4 51.92 13.92 -24.96
CA MET A 4 50.87 13.84 -23.93
C MET A 4 49.83 12.84 -24.42
N ALA A 5 49.65 11.75 -23.65
CA ALA A 5 48.58 10.80 -23.85
C ALA A 5 47.33 11.30 -23.12
N LEU A 6 46.29 11.61 -23.88
CA LEU A 6 44.97 12.01 -23.40
C LEU A 6 44.16 10.72 -23.18
N ALA A 7 44.01 10.30 -21.92
CA ALA A 7 43.16 9.18 -21.56
C ALA A 7 41.69 9.64 -21.53
N ILE A 8 40.90 9.18 -22.50
CA ILE A 8 39.46 9.39 -22.55
C ILE A 8 38.82 8.29 -21.69
N LEU A 9 38.43 8.64 -20.47
CA LEU A 9 37.57 7.82 -19.61
C LEU A 9 36.15 7.90 -20.17
N PHE A 10 35.77 6.91 -20.95
CA PHE A 10 34.37 6.68 -21.34
C PHE A 10 33.65 6.11 -20.12
N GLY A 11 32.94 6.97 -19.39
CA GLY A 11 32.09 6.56 -18.29
C GLY A 11 30.92 5.73 -18.82
N CYS A 12 30.85 4.46 -18.44
CA CYS A 12 29.65 3.66 -18.61
C CYS A 12 28.51 4.29 -17.80
N MET A 13 27.66 5.06 -18.48
CA MET A 13 26.38 5.50 -17.96
C MET A 13 25.49 4.25 -17.89
N PHE A 14 25.51 3.56 -16.75
CA PHE A 14 24.54 2.51 -16.46
C PHE A 14 23.18 3.20 -16.33
N LEU A 15 22.38 3.10 -17.39
CA LEU A 15 20.93 3.22 -17.30
C LEU A 15 20.46 2.06 -16.43
N THR A 16 20.41 2.26 -15.11
CA THR A 16 19.67 1.37 -14.22
C THR A 16 18.24 1.36 -14.72
N GLY A 17 17.84 0.23 -15.31
CA GLY A 17 16.54 0.05 -15.92
C GLY A 17 15.46 0.48 -14.95
N SER A 18 14.49 1.23 -15.46
CA SER A 18 13.22 1.47 -14.80
C SER A 18 12.73 0.13 -14.27
N ALA A 19 12.59 0.03 -12.94
CA ALA A 19 11.82 -1.05 -12.35
C ALA A 19 10.50 -1.11 -13.12
N LEU A 20 10.15 -2.28 -13.64
CA LEU A 20 8.84 -2.47 -14.26
C LEU A 20 7.82 -2.14 -13.17
N ALA A 21 7.15 -1.00 -13.32
CA ALA A 21 6.12 -0.59 -12.38
C ALA A 21 4.91 -1.48 -12.65
N GLY A 22 4.83 -2.63 -11.97
CA GLY A 22 3.68 -3.52 -12.14
C GLY A 22 2.43 -3.05 -11.39
N VAL A 23 2.53 -1.99 -10.57
CA VAL A 23 1.38 -1.29 -9.98
C VAL A 23 1.15 -0.02 -10.79
N ASP A 24 -0.08 0.24 -11.19
CA ASP A 24 -0.46 1.49 -11.86
C ASP A 24 -0.63 2.60 -10.82
N CYS A 25 0.42 3.42 -10.65
CA CYS A 25 0.39 4.54 -9.71
C CYS A 25 -0.48 5.71 -10.21
N ASP A 26 -0.80 5.78 -11.51
CA ASP A 26 -1.52 6.88 -12.15
C ASP A 26 -3.04 6.64 -12.17
N ALA A 27 -3.48 5.38 -12.20
CA ALA A 27 -4.88 5.01 -12.07
C ALA A 27 -5.50 5.41 -10.72
N GLY A 28 -4.65 5.74 -9.74
CA GLY A 28 -5.05 6.10 -8.39
C GLY A 28 -5.30 4.88 -7.51
N PHE A 29 -5.28 5.14 -6.20
CA PHE A 29 -5.64 4.16 -5.18
C PHE A 29 -7.04 4.44 -4.67
N GLU A 30 -7.81 3.40 -4.42
CA GLU A 30 -9.13 3.50 -3.77
C GLU A 30 -9.00 2.99 -2.33
N ALA A 31 -9.32 3.87 -1.40
CA ALA A 31 -9.46 3.56 0.01
C ALA A 31 -10.90 3.11 0.26
N CYS A 32 -11.10 1.95 0.87
CA CYS A 32 -12.42 1.47 1.26
C CYS A 32 -12.33 0.57 2.49
N GLN A 33 -13.45 0.01 2.93
CA GLN A 33 -13.49 -0.95 4.03
C GLN A 33 -14.37 -2.16 3.72
N VAL A 34 -14.07 -3.29 4.36
CA VAL A 34 -14.88 -4.52 4.27
C VAL A 34 -15.09 -5.09 5.66
N GLN A 35 -16.23 -5.75 5.85
CA GLN A 35 -16.44 -6.53 7.05
C GLN A 35 -15.72 -7.88 6.92
N ASP A 36 -14.88 -8.21 7.89
CA ASP A 36 -14.28 -9.54 7.97
C ASP A 36 -15.38 -10.59 8.23
N PRO A 37 -15.51 -11.63 7.41
CA PRO A 37 -16.61 -12.59 7.53
C PRO A 37 -16.50 -13.51 8.76
N GLU A 38 -15.30 -13.65 9.34
CA GLU A 38 -15.07 -14.52 10.50
C GLU A 38 -15.21 -13.74 11.81
N ARG A 39 -14.73 -12.50 11.83
CA ARG A 39 -14.65 -11.65 13.02
C ARG A 39 -15.78 -10.62 13.11
N MET A 40 -16.48 -10.37 12.01
CA MET A 40 -17.56 -9.40 11.87
C MET A 40 -17.14 -7.94 12.18
N ASP A 41 -15.84 -7.64 12.19
CA ASP A 41 -15.28 -6.30 12.37
C ASP A 41 -14.90 -5.66 11.02
N TRP A 42 -14.91 -4.33 10.96
CA TRP A 42 -14.57 -3.59 9.74
C TRP A 42 -13.06 -3.41 9.62
N GLN A 43 -12.54 -3.76 8.44
CA GLN A 43 -11.12 -3.73 8.11
C GLN A 43 -10.89 -2.78 6.94
N PRO A 44 -9.87 -1.91 6.99
CA PRO A 44 -9.51 -1.07 5.86
C PRO A 44 -8.92 -1.91 4.73
N VAL A 45 -9.22 -1.50 3.51
CA VAL A 45 -8.73 -2.12 2.27
C VAL A 45 -8.14 -1.05 1.37
N ILE A 46 -6.96 -1.37 0.84
CA ILE A 46 -6.27 -0.58 -0.18
C ILE A 46 -6.52 -1.25 -1.52
N ARG A 47 -7.25 -0.62 -2.43
CA ARG A 47 -7.50 -1.11 -3.79
C ARG A 47 -6.63 -0.38 -4.80
N PHE A 48 -6.17 -1.14 -5.79
CA PHE A 48 -5.25 -0.64 -6.82
C PHE A 48 -5.34 -1.48 -8.09
N MET A 49 -4.71 -1.00 -9.16
CA MET A 49 -4.62 -1.72 -10.43
C MET A 49 -3.22 -2.34 -10.58
N LEU A 50 -3.19 -3.65 -10.81
CA LEU A 50 -1.99 -4.41 -11.12
C LEU A 50 -1.86 -4.58 -12.63
N LEU A 51 -0.73 -4.17 -13.21
CA LEU A 51 -0.47 -4.23 -14.64
C LEU A 51 0.07 -5.59 -15.10
N GLU A 52 0.74 -6.32 -14.20
CA GLU A 52 1.27 -7.66 -14.44
C GLU A 52 1.41 -8.45 -13.14
N ALA A 53 1.44 -9.78 -13.23
CA ALA A 53 1.66 -10.65 -12.08
C ALA A 53 3.04 -10.37 -11.44
N GLN A 54 3.07 -10.12 -10.14
CA GLN A 54 4.27 -9.74 -9.41
C GLN A 54 4.10 -9.86 -7.89
N THR A 55 5.21 -9.68 -7.17
CA THR A 55 5.20 -9.43 -5.73
C THR A 55 5.24 -7.93 -5.47
N VAL A 56 4.27 -7.42 -4.71
CA VAL A 56 4.17 -6.02 -4.30
C VAL A 56 4.58 -5.92 -2.84
N HIS A 57 5.60 -5.12 -2.57
CA HIS A 57 5.95 -4.71 -1.21
C HIS A 57 4.99 -3.63 -0.73
N VAL A 58 4.50 -3.75 0.49
CA VAL A 58 3.47 -2.90 1.08
C VAL A 58 4.01 -2.34 2.38
N VAL A 59 3.99 -1.01 2.50
CA VAL A 59 4.25 -0.32 3.76
C VAL A 59 3.08 0.58 4.05
N ALA A 60 2.38 0.37 5.16
CA ALA A 60 1.25 1.19 5.58
C ALA A 60 1.34 1.52 7.09
N PRO A 61 1.95 2.66 7.47
CA PRO A 61 1.83 3.18 8.83
C PRO A 61 0.39 3.61 9.15
N ILE A 62 -0.01 3.42 10.40
CA ILE A 62 -1.38 3.60 10.89
C ILE A 62 -1.33 4.41 12.18
N TRP A 63 -2.17 5.44 12.26
CA TRP A 63 -2.32 6.30 13.43
C TRP A 63 -3.73 6.15 14.01
N ALA A 64 -3.84 6.04 15.33
CA ALA A 64 -5.09 6.17 16.08
C ALA A 64 -5.41 7.65 16.35
N SER A 65 -5.03 8.53 15.43
CA SER A 65 -5.22 9.98 15.48
C SER A 65 -5.38 10.51 14.05
N PRO A 66 -6.13 11.61 13.85
CA PRO A 66 -6.34 12.17 12.53
C PRO A 66 -5.05 12.70 11.90
N ASP A 67 -5.06 12.78 10.57
CA ASP A 67 -4.08 13.51 9.74
C ASP A 67 -2.63 12.99 9.81
N CYS A 68 -2.45 11.71 10.20
CA CYS A 68 -1.16 11.00 10.15
C CYS A 68 -0.02 11.78 10.86
N SER A 69 -0.37 12.39 12.00
CA SER A 69 0.54 13.26 12.74
C SER A 69 1.29 12.51 13.83
N GLY A 70 2.58 12.81 13.97
CA GLY A 70 3.44 12.15 14.96
C GLY A 70 3.88 10.74 14.56
N ASP A 71 4.26 9.93 15.54
CA ASP A 71 4.69 8.56 15.32
C ASP A 71 3.47 7.64 15.09
N PRO A 72 3.53 6.68 14.15
CA PRO A 72 2.45 5.74 13.94
C PRO A 72 2.29 4.79 15.14
N ASP A 73 1.04 4.39 15.42
CA ASP A 73 0.69 3.44 16.48
C ASP A 73 0.84 1.99 16.03
N ALA A 74 0.65 1.74 14.73
CA ALA A 74 0.80 0.44 14.10
C ALA A 74 1.40 0.58 12.69
N MET A 75 1.93 -0.51 12.15
CA MET A 75 2.44 -0.56 10.79
C MET A 75 2.22 -1.91 10.16
N VAL A 76 1.91 -1.89 8.88
CA VAL A 76 1.98 -3.03 7.97
C VAL A 76 3.25 -2.86 7.15
N ASP A 77 4.07 -3.91 7.09
CA ASP A 77 5.29 -3.98 6.30
C ASP A 77 5.44 -5.43 5.83
N GLY A 78 5.29 -5.67 4.52
CA GLY A 78 5.33 -7.02 3.99
C GLY A 78 5.17 -7.13 2.48
N ASP A 79 5.40 -8.34 1.98
CA ASP A 79 5.33 -8.66 0.55
C ASP A 79 4.10 -9.52 0.23
N VAL A 80 3.33 -9.12 -0.79
CA VAL A 80 2.17 -9.85 -1.27
C VAL A 80 2.38 -10.25 -2.72
N THR A 81 2.17 -11.53 -3.04
CA THR A 81 2.30 -12.02 -4.42
C THR A 81 0.94 -12.12 -5.09
N PHE A 82 0.79 -11.43 -6.21
CA PHE A 82 -0.36 -11.48 -7.10
C PHE A 82 -0.02 -12.22 -8.38
N THR A 83 -0.84 -13.20 -8.76
CA THR A 83 -0.55 -14.10 -9.89
C THR A 83 -1.21 -13.69 -11.20
N GLU A 84 -2.09 -12.70 -11.17
CA GLU A 84 -2.87 -12.25 -12.32
C GLU A 84 -2.93 -10.71 -12.32
N PRO A 85 -2.84 -10.05 -13.50
CA PRO A 85 -3.07 -8.61 -13.61
C PRO A 85 -4.56 -8.27 -13.41
N GLY A 86 -4.84 -7.01 -13.09
CA GLY A 86 -6.19 -6.48 -12.91
C GLY A 86 -6.39 -5.74 -11.59
N PRO A 87 -7.65 -5.45 -11.24
CA PRO A 87 -8.00 -4.87 -9.95
C PRO A 87 -7.61 -5.82 -8.81
N ALA A 88 -6.80 -5.32 -7.88
CA ALA A 88 -6.32 -6.05 -6.72
C ALA A 88 -6.59 -5.26 -5.43
N GLY A 89 -6.47 -5.93 -4.29
CA GLY A 89 -6.63 -5.27 -2.99
C GLY A 89 -5.75 -5.87 -1.90
N ILE A 90 -5.46 -5.05 -0.90
CA ILE A 90 -4.82 -5.47 0.34
C ILE A 90 -5.72 -5.07 1.50
N ARG A 91 -6.23 -6.06 2.22
CA ARG A 91 -6.99 -5.92 3.46
C ARG A 91 -6.01 -5.89 4.63
N ILE A 92 -6.14 -4.88 5.48
CA ILE A 92 -5.31 -4.75 6.67
C ILE A 92 -6.07 -5.32 7.86
N ILE A 93 -5.50 -6.33 8.51
CA ILE A 93 -6.10 -7.02 9.65
C ILE A 93 -5.46 -6.54 10.94
N PHE A 94 -6.25 -5.98 11.85
CA PHE A 94 -5.78 -5.66 13.20
C PHE A 94 -5.78 -6.91 14.08
N GLY A 95 -4.70 -7.12 14.85
CA GLY A 95 -4.59 -8.25 15.77
C GLY A 95 -5.76 -8.33 16.74
N ASP A 96 -6.08 -7.21 17.40
CA ASP A 96 -7.32 -7.03 18.15
C ASP A 96 -8.35 -6.27 17.30
N PRO A 97 -9.62 -6.70 17.25
CA PRO A 97 -10.69 -5.97 16.57
C PRO A 97 -10.81 -4.54 17.06
N LEU A 98 -10.82 -3.60 16.12
CA LEU A 98 -11.15 -2.21 16.43
C LEU A 98 -12.68 -2.05 16.45
N PRO A 99 -13.26 -1.35 17.44
CA PRO A 99 -14.69 -1.08 17.48
C PRO A 99 -15.18 -0.24 16.29
N ASP A 100 -16.43 -0.43 15.89
CA ASP A 100 -17.11 0.50 14.99
C ASP A 100 -17.07 1.93 15.54
N GLY A 101 -16.89 2.90 14.64
CA GLY A 101 -16.69 4.31 14.94
C GLY A 101 -15.24 4.68 15.30
N THR A 102 -14.31 3.72 15.34
CA THR A 102 -12.90 4.02 15.64
C THR A 102 -12.30 4.89 14.54
N PRO A 103 -11.80 6.10 14.89
CA PRO A 103 -11.05 6.91 13.94
C PRO A 103 -9.63 6.34 13.81
N LEU A 104 -9.15 6.27 12.58
CA LEU A 104 -7.73 6.01 12.30
C LEU A 104 -7.30 6.79 11.07
N SER A 105 -6.00 6.94 10.89
CA SER A 105 -5.44 7.52 9.68
C SER A 105 -4.36 6.62 9.13
N MET A 106 -4.22 6.58 7.80
CA MET A 106 -3.27 5.73 7.13
C MET A 106 -2.60 6.46 5.99
N GLN A 107 -1.32 6.15 5.79
CA GLN A 107 -0.62 6.35 4.53
C GLN A 107 -0.15 4.98 4.06
N TRP A 108 0.00 4.79 2.76
CA TRP A 108 0.60 3.57 2.26
C TRP A 108 1.47 3.81 1.04
N THR A 109 2.42 2.90 0.86
CA THR A 109 3.32 2.79 -0.28
C THR A 109 3.19 1.38 -0.85
N LEU A 110 2.99 1.28 -2.16
CA LEU A 110 2.88 0.00 -2.88
C LEU A 110 3.99 -0.11 -3.92
N GLY A 111 4.91 -1.05 -3.71
CA GLY A 111 6.06 -1.27 -4.59
C GLY A 111 6.89 0.00 -4.75
N ALA A 112 6.96 0.51 -5.99
CA ALA A 112 7.70 1.72 -6.34
C ALA A 112 6.81 2.98 -6.45
N CYS A 113 5.51 2.88 -6.17
CA CYS A 113 4.63 4.04 -6.20
C CYS A 113 4.96 5.04 -5.07
N PRO A 114 4.74 6.35 -5.29
CA PRO A 114 4.82 7.32 -4.20
C PRO A 114 3.87 6.95 -3.04
N ALA A 115 4.24 7.34 -1.83
CA ALA A 115 3.33 7.24 -0.69
C ALA A 115 2.07 8.09 -0.94
N THR A 116 0.93 7.60 -0.48
CA THR A 116 -0.32 8.36 -0.57
C THR A 116 -0.34 9.57 0.34
N ASP A 117 -1.25 10.50 0.05
CA ASP A 117 -1.71 11.44 1.05
C ASP A 117 -2.30 10.69 2.25
N CYS A 118 -2.39 11.38 3.40
CA CYS A 118 -3.01 10.81 4.58
C CYS A 118 -4.50 10.60 4.34
N ILE A 119 -4.96 9.37 4.52
CA ILE A 119 -6.36 8.99 4.41
C ILE A 119 -6.91 8.77 5.81
N ASN A 120 -7.96 9.53 6.14
CA ASN A 120 -8.67 9.42 7.40
C ASN A 120 -9.80 8.41 7.26
N TYR A 121 -9.91 7.53 8.25
CA TYR A 121 -10.91 6.48 8.34
C TYR A 121 -11.79 6.69 9.57
N VAL A 122 -13.07 6.35 9.43
CA VAL A 122 -13.97 5.98 10.52
C VAL A 122 -14.43 4.58 10.21
N LEU A 123 -14.04 3.60 11.00
CA LEU A 123 -14.43 2.21 10.76
C LEU A 123 -15.92 2.01 11.02
N GLY A 124 -16.61 1.20 10.21
CA GLY A 124 -18.01 0.87 10.43
C GLY A 124 -18.85 0.84 9.16
N PRO A 125 -20.12 0.43 9.27
CA PRO A 125 -21.03 0.31 8.13
C PRO A 125 -21.34 1.65 7.44
N ASP A 126 -21.34 2.73 8.22
CA ASP A 126 -21.54 4.11 7.75
C ASP A 126 -20.24 4.91 7.79
N GLY A 127 -19.11 4.21 7.79
CA GLY A 127 -17.79 4.81 7.88
C GLY A 127 -17.33 5.51 6.59
N ASP A 128 -16.25 6.27 6.72
CA ASP A 128 -15.59 6.97 5.62
C ASP A 128 -14.10 6.59 5.68
N PRO A 129 -13.47 6.04 4.63
CA PRO A 129 -14.02 5.70 3.32
C PRO A 129 -15.14 4.66 3.38
N PRO A 130 -16.05 4.61 2.39
CA PRO A 130 -17.20 3.71 2.41
C PRO A 130 -16.80 2.24 2.23
N ALA A 131 -17.77 1.35 2.37
CA ALA A 131 -17.59 -0.06 2.05
C ALA A 131 -17.14 -0.25 0.59
N CYS A 132 -16.24 -1.21 0.33
CA CYS A 132 -15.71 -1.47 -1.00
C CYS A 132 -16.85 -1.87 -1.97
N SER A 133 -16.95 -1.16 -3.10
CA SER A 133 -17.96 -1.45 -4.12
C SER A 133 -17.42 -2.40 -5.19
N GLY A 134 -18.19 -3.43 -5.53
CA GLY A 134 -17.96 -4.27 -6.72
C GLY A 134 -16.59 -4.95 -6.78
N ALA A 135 -16.02 -5.35 -5.65
CA ALA A 135 -14.75 -6.07 -5.64
C ALA A 135 -14.95 -7.53 -6.06
N ASP A 136 -14.14 -7.96 -7.03
CA ASP A 136 -13.81 -9.37 -7.17
C ASP A 136 -12.86 -9.70 -6.02
N GLU A 137 -13.40 -10.23 -4.92
CA GLU A 137 -12.64 -10.61 -3.71
C GLU A 137 -11.52 -11.63 -4.02
N SER A 138 -11.50 -12.23 -5.22
CA SER A 138 -10.51 -13.24 -5.62
C SER A 138 -9.06 -12.71 -5.68
N GLN A 139 -8.84 -11.40 -5.74
CA GLN A 139 -7.51 -10.78 -5.70
C GLN A 139 -7.31 -9.84 -4.50
N VAL A 140 -8.02 -10.08 -3.40
CA VAL A 140 -7.78 -9.37 -2.13
C VAL A 140 -6.90 -10.24 -1.24
N ALA A 141 -5.69 -9.77 -0.97
CA ALA A 141 -4.79 -10.38 0.02
C ALA A 141 -4.97 -9.73 1.39
N SER A 142 -4.54 -10.41 2.46
CA SER A 142 -4.56 -9.87 3.82
C SER A 142 -3.15 -9.68 4.35
N LEU A 143 -2.92 -8.59 5.08
CA LEU A 143 -1.70 -8.34 5.85
C LEU A 143 -2.07 -7.93 7.28
N ASP A 144 -1.33 -8.46 8.25
CA ASP A 144 -1.54 -8.14 9.66
C ASP A 144 -0.84 -6.81 10.02
N ALA A 145 -1.59 -5.92 10.70
CA ALA A 145 -1.05 -4.72 11.30
C ALA A 145 -0.32 -5.07 12.61
N ASN A 146 0.95 -4.67 12.69
CA ASN A 146 1.77 -4.89 13.88
C ASN A 146 1.86 -3.60 14.70
N PRO A 147 1.58 -3.63 16.03
CA PRO A 147 1.80 -2.48 16.89
C PRO A 147 3.26 -2.03 16.88
N ILE A 148 3.50 -0.73 16.78
CA ILE A 148 4.85 -0.18 16.89
C ILE A 148 5.16 -0.06 18.39
N ARG A 149 6.22 -0.75 18.84
CA ARG A 149 6.65 -0.80 20.24
C ARG A 149 7.69 0.26 20.58
#